data_AF-A0A3M1J0M4-F1
#
_entry.id   AF-A0A3M1J0M4-F1
#
_cell.length_a   1.000
_cell.length_b   1.000
_cell.length_c   1.000
_cell.angle_alpha   90.00
_cell.angle_beta   90.00
_cell.angle_gamma   90.00
#
_symmetry.space_group_name_H-M   'P 1'
#
loop_
_entity.id
_entity.type
_entity.pdbx_description
1 polymer ?
#
loop_
_entity_poly.entity_id
_entity_poly.type
_entity_poly.pdbx_seq_one_letter_code
_entity_poly.pdbx_strand_id
1 'polypeptide(L)'
;MSPPSIVLRFLVLLGLLVSCQASPADTQQSDAHPKPPAADTVTKLTEKTTQHTAPLEPPVPVEKPALRTATVSSKAATPSTTSGAKSAATPPAKPAMRTSGPAPLRPEVASTEPASVVRPNHQSWDALLRTYVSSSGRVDYRRWQADMDQLDTYLETLSQQAPQKDWPAAEVKAYWINAYNAFTVKLVLENYPLQSIRDLDGGNPWDRKWIEIGDNTYSLNQIEHQILRPRFRDARIHFAINCAAASCPPLFNRAFTASNTERLLTQLTEAFINNPVYNTITEEQAEVSKIFEWYAEDFGDLRSYLNQYSRTNIGPDTPITFKAYDWALNA
;
A
#
# COMPACT_ATOMS: atom_id res chain seq x y z
N MET A 1 -67.74 47.35 10.25
CA MET A 1 -66.98 46.37 11.05
C MET A 1 -65.50 46.69 10.86
N SER A 2 -64.82 46.86 12.00
CA SER A 2 -63.51 47.49 12.30
C SER A 2 -62.27 46.96 11.53
N PRO A 3 -61.05 47.54 11.70
CA PRO A 3 -60.60 48.96 11.61
C PRO A 3 -59.23 49.10 10.85
N PRO A 4 -58.56 50.28 10.85
CA PRO A 4 -57.37 50.62 10.03
C PRO A 4 -56.04 50.79 10.83
N SER A 5 -54.97 51.26 10.15
CA SER A 5 -53.71 51.92 10.63
C SER A 5 -52.44 51.06 10.51
N ILE A 6 -51.49 51.36 9.62
CA ILE A 6 -50.38 52.36 9.72
C ILE A 6 -49.47 52.13 10.93
N VAL A 7 -48.24 51.64 10.67
CA VAL A 7 -47.03 52.07 11.40
C VAL A 7 -45.86 52.19 10.42
N LEU A 8 -45.26 53.37 10.49
CA LEU A 8 -44.10 53.93 9.81
C LEU A 8 -42.79 53.39 10.44
N ARG A 9 -41.69 53.23 9.67
CA ARG A 9 -40.39 53.91 9.86
C ARG A 9 -39.12 53.14 9.42
N PHE A 10 -38.20 53.91 8.81
CA PHE A 10 -36.73 53.79 8.72
C PHE A 10 -36.18 52.65 7.84
N LEU A 11 -35.12 52.79 7.03
CA LEU A 11 -33.94 53.66 7.09
C LEU A 11 -33.28 53.69 5.68
N VAL A 12 -32.70 54.83 5.30
CA VAL A 12 -31.87 55.00 4.09
C VAL A 12 -30.50 54.36 4.33
N LEU A 13 -29.98 53.55 3.40
CA LEU A 13 -28.53 53.36 3.25
C LEU A 13 -28.11 53.06 1.80
N LEU A 14 -27.59 54.10 1.16
CA LEU A 14 -26.45 54.16 0.24
C LEU A 14 -25.90 52.82 -0.31
N GLY A 15 -26.24 52.49 -1.56
CA GLY A 15 -25.57 51.43 -2.32
C GLY A 15 -24.34 51.98 -3.06
N LEU A 16 -23.14 51.65 -2.59
CA LEU A 16 -21.90 51.83 -3.33
C LEU A 16 -21.77 50.74 -4.40
N LEU A 17 -21.68 51.17 -5.66
CA LEU A 17 -21.21 50.37 -6.79
C LEU A 17 -19.70 50.14 -6.63
N VAL A 18 -19.30 48.88 -6.41
CA VAL A 18 -17.92 48.42 -6.60
C VAL A 18 -17.93 47.40 -7.73
N SER A 19 -17.25 47.75 -8.81
CA SER A 19 -16.96 46.93 -9.97
C SER A 19 -16.09 45.73 -9.60
N CYS A 20 -16.48 44.53 -10.00
CA CYS A 20 -15.54 43.43 -10.22
C CYS A 20 -15.49 43.12 -11.72
N GLN A 21 -14.38 43.53 -12.34
CA GLN A 21 -13.95 43.06 -13.64
C GLN A 21 -13.59 41.58 -13.52
N ALA A 22 -14.15 40.75 -14.39
CA ALA A 22 -13.64 39.41 -14.64
C ALA A 22 -12.52 39.51 -15.69
N SER A 23 -11.38 38.89 -15.41
CA SER A 23 -10.36 38.55 -16.40
C SER A 23 -9.77 37.17 -16.08
N PRO A 24 -9.21 36.47 -17.08
CA PRO A 24 -9.34 35.03 -17.24
C PRO A 24 -8.07 34.27 -16.82
N ALA A 25 -8.23 32.98 -16.47
CA ALA A 25 -7.17 32.00 -16.57
C ALA A 25 -7.76 30.59 -16.44
N ASP A 26 -7.80 29.84 -17.55
CA ASP A 26 -7.75 28.38 -17.51
C ASP A 26 -6.81 27.96 -18.65
N THR A 27 -5.52 28.05 -18.36
CA THR A 27 -4.49 27.38 -19.14
C THR A 27 -4.39 25.97 -18.57
N GLN A 28 -5.02 24.99 -19.22
CA GLN A 28 -4.73 23.59 -18.96
C GLN A 28 -3.28 23.31 -19.33
N GLN A 29 -2.43 23.18 -18.32
CA GLN A 29 -1.07 22.68 -18.45
C GLN A 29 -1.13 21.15 -18.33
N SER A 30 -0.98 20.48 -19.46
CA SER A 30 -0.82 19.03 -19.53
C SER A 30 0.59 18.66 -19.05
N ASP A 31 0.73 18.31 -17.77
CA ASP A 31 1.99 17.77 -17.27
C ASP A 31 2.15 16.33 -17.77
N ALA A 32 3.03 16.16 -18.76
CA ALA A 32 3.45 14.86 -19.27
C ALA A 32 4.20 14.13 -18.16
N HIS A 33 3.56 13.10 -17.60
CA HIS A 33 4.17 12.22 -16.61
C HIS A 33 5.13 11.23 -17.31
N PRO A 34 6.23 10.79 -16.67
CA PRO A 34 7.12 9.79 -17.25
C PRO A 34 6.34 8.49 -17.44
N LYS A 35 6.11 8.17 -18.72
CA LYS A 35 5.33 7.04 -19.19
C LYS A 35 6.26 5.83 -19.33
N PRO A 36 5.90 4.62 -18.86
CA PRO A 36 6.60 3.41 -19.30
C PRO A 36 6.47 3.32 -20.83
N PRO A 37 7.57 3.21 -21.59
CA PRO A 37 7.54 3.44 -23.04
C PRO A 37 6.55 2.50 -23.76
N ALA A 38 5.83 3.06 -24.73
CA ALA A 38 5.07 2.28 -25.70
C ALA A 38 6.02 1.35 -26.47
N ALA A 39 5.51 0.17 -26.82
CA ALA A 39 6.27 -0.99 -27.30
C ALA A 39 7.37 -0.66 -28.34
N ASP A 40 8.61 -1.05 -28.04
CA ASP A 40 9.68 -1.13 -29.01
C ASP A 40 9.32 -2.17 -30.07
N THR A 41 9.18 -1.72 -31.31
CA THR A 41 8.87 -2.58 -32.46
C THR A 41 10.15 -3.32 -32.87
N VAL A 42 10.40 -4.50 -32.30
CA VAL A 42 11.54 -5.34 -32.72
C VAL A 42 11.19 -5.99 -34.06
N THR A 43 11.82 -5.45 -35.11
CA THR A 43 11.78 -6.00 -36.46
C THR A 43 12.54 -7.32 -36.49
N LYS A 44 11.88 -8.35 -37.00
CA LYS A 44 12.36 -9.72 -37.17
C LYS A 44 13.46 -9.76 -38.24
N LEU A 45 14.69 -10.10 -37.86
CA LEU A 45 15.74 -10.53 -38.80
C LEU A 45 16.20 -11.93 -38.39
N THR A 46 15.68 -12.90 -39.14
CA THR A 46 16.11 -14.29 -39.16
C THR A 46 17.42 -14.42 -39.92
N GLU A 47 18.47 -14.94 -39.30
CA GLU A 47 19.50 -15.69 -40.00
C GLU A 47 19.88 -16.96 -39.25
N LYS A 48 19.93 -18.05 -40.02
CA LYS A 48 20.30 -19.41 -39.65
C LYS A 48 21.78 -19.46 -39.28
N THR A 49 22.14 -20.23 -38.26
CA THR A 49 23.39 -21.02 -38.27
C THR A 49 23.17 -22.32 -37.51
N THR A 50 23.64 -23.40 -38.14
CA THR A 50 23.40 -24.80 -37.83
C THR A 50 24.57 -25.37 -37.03
N GLN A 51 24.26 -26.18 -36.01
CA GLN A 51 25.03 -27.30 -35.41
C GLN A 51 26.43 -27.04 -34.81
N HIS A 52 26.57 -27.33 -33.50
CA HIS A 52 27.30 -28.53 -33.06
C HIS A 52 26.93 -28.95 -31.63
N THR A 53 26.72 -30.26 -31.48
CA THR A 53 26.30 -31.01 -30.29
C THR A 53 27.49 -31.40 -29.41
N ALA A 54 27.32 -31.35 -28.09
CA ALA A 54 27.96 -32.29 -27.14
C ALA A 54 27.04 -32.48 -25.91
N PRO A 55 26.85 -33.70 -25.38
CA PRO A 55 25.94 -33.96 -24.26
C PRO A 55 26.56 -33.56 -22.92
N LEU A 56 25.79 -32.90 -22.06
CA LEU A 56 26.14 -32.67 -20.66
C LEU A 56 25.74 -33.89 -19.81
N GLU A 57 26.68 -34.40 -19.03
CA GLU A 57 26.47 -35.47 -18.05
C GLU A 57 25.51 -35.05 -16.91
N PRO A 58 24.75 -35.99 -16.32
CA PRO A 58 23.81 -35.67 -15.24
C PRO A 58 24.53 -35.34 -13.92
N PRO A 59 24.02 -34.41 -13.10
CA PRO A 59 24.65 -34.04 -11.83
C PRO A 59 24.46 -35.12 -10.75
N VAL A 60 25.54 -35.36 -10.00
CA VAL A 60 25.64 -36.26 -8.84
C VAL A 60 24.78 -35.74 -7.66
N PRO A 61 24.10 -36.60 -6.88
CA PRO A 61 23.28 -36.16 -5.75
C PRO A 61 24.11 -35.72 -4.55
N VAL A 62 23.79 -34.55 -3.98
CA VAL A 62 24.38 -34.05 -2.73
C VAL A 62 23.58 -34.61 -1.54
N GLU A 63 24.24 -35.41 -0.69
CA GLU A 63 23.71 -35.92 0.58
C GLU A 63 23.51 -34.81 1.64
N LYS A 64 22.40 -34.88 2.37
CA LYS A 64 22.06 -34.03 3.53
C LYS A 64 22.83 -34.47 4.79
N PRO A 65 23.39 -33.55 5.59
CA PRO A 65 23.86 -33.90 6.93
C PRO A 65 22.70 -34.06 7.91
N ALA A 66 22.76 -35.13 8.69
CA ALA A 66 21.81 -35.54 9.70
C ALA A 66 21.78 -34.62 10.95
N LEU A 67 20.58 -34.56 11.52
CA LEU A 67 20.18 -33.92 12.76
C LEU A 67 20.93 -34.53 13.96
N ARG A 68 21.67 -33.70 14.72
CA ARG A 68 22.18 -34.07 16.05
C ARG A 68 21.29 -33.48 17.14
N THR A 69 20.62 -34.38 17.86
CA THR A 69 19.94 -34.13 19.13
C THR A 69 20.96 -33.84 20.23
N ALA A 70 20.84 -32.71 20.91
CA ALA A 70 21.50 -32.43 22.18
C ALA A 70 20.45 -32.18 23.26
N THR A 71 20.35 -33.14 24.17
CA THR A 71 19.65 -33.10 25.44
C THR A 71 20.36 -32.12 26.38
N VAL A 72 19.66 -31.16 26.96
CA VAL A 72 20.17 -30.36 28.09
C VAL A 72 19.15 -30.38 29.22
N SER A 73 19.64 -30.86 30.37
CA SER A 73 18.99 -30.98 31.67
C SER A 73 18.39 -29.69 32.19
N SER A 74 17.18 -29.80 32.71
CA SER A 74 16.59 -28.86 33.67
C SER A 74 17.33 -28.93 35.01
N LYS A 75 17.75 -27.80 35.56
CA LYS A 75 18.10 -27.66 36.98
C LYS A 75 17.36 -26.46 37.56
N ALA A 76 16.51 -26.76 38.53
CA ALA A 76 15.74 -25.81 39.31
C ALA A 76 16.65 -24.98 40.23
N ALA A 77 16.31 -23.70 40.40
CA ALA A 77 16.72 -22.90 41.53
C ALA A 77 15.57 -21.96 41.93
N THR A 78 15.23 -22.04 43.20
CA THR A 78 14.28 -21.23 43.97
C THR A 78 14.68 -19.76 44.03
N PRO A 79 13.75 -18.88 44.44
CA PRO A 79 14.11 -17.90 45.44
C PRO A 79 13.19 -17.92 46.66
N SER A 80 13.86 -17.84 47.79
CA SER A 80 13.38 -17.66 49.14
C SER A 80 12.74 -16.29 49.36
N THR A 81 11.65 -16.33 50.13
CA THR A 81 10.99 -15.23 50.85
C THR A 81 11.92 -14.51 51.84
N THR A 82 11.76 -13.18 51.99
CA THR A 82 11.90 -12.50 53.29
C THR A 82 10.91 -11.34 53.35
N SER A 83 10.11 -11.36 54.42
CA SER A 83 9.10 -10.39 54.82
C SER A 83 9.64 -9.56 55.98
N GLY A 84 9.39 -8.25 55.97
CA GLY A 84 9.41 -7.35 57.13
C GLY A 84 8.58 -6.11 56.75
N ALA A 85 7.74 -5.50 57.58
CA ALA A 85 7.44 -5.68 58.98
C ALA A 85 6.01 -5.15 59.26
N LYS A 86 5.42 -5.64 60.35
CA LYS A 86 4.16 -5.21 60.97
C LYS A 86 4.27 -3.79 61.54
N SER A 87 3.16 -3.03 61.57
CA SER A 87 2.57 -2.61 62.85
C SER A 87 1.14 -2.08 62.68
N ALA A 88 0.34 -2.30 63.72
CA ALA A 88 -1.10 -2.18 63.83
C ALA A 88 -1.57 -0.79 64.29
N ALA A 89 -2.84 -0.47 64.02
CA ALA A 89 -3.77 0.14 64.99
C ALA A 89 -5.22 0.09 64.48
N THR A 90 -6.15 -0.27 65.37
CA THR A 90 -7.63 -0.29 65.20
C THR A 90 -8.26 0.60 66.30
N PRO A 91 -9.60 0.79 66.33
CA PRO A 91 -10.40 1.92 65.82
C PRO A 91 -10.84 2.92 66.93
N PRO A 92 -11.68 3.94 66.64
CA PRO A 92 -13.11 3.79 66.99
C PRO A 92 -14.14 4.57 66.15
N ALA A 93 -15.40 4.12 66.32
CA ALA A 93 -16.68 4.86 66.33
C ALA A 93 -17.32 5.44 65.04
N LYS A 94 -18.48 4.86 64.71
CA LYS A 94 -19.59 5.43 63.92
C LYS A 94 -20.08 6.76 64.53
N PRO A 95 -20.53 7.70 63.67
CA PRO A 95 -21.81 8.35 63.94
C PRO A 95 -22.78 8.40 62.75
N ALA A 96 -24.04 8.14 63.09
CA ALA A 96 -25.30 8.66 62.55
C ALA A 96 -25.44 9.07 61.08
N MET A 97 -26.33 8.33 60.43
CA MET A 97 -27.22 8.70 59.33
C MET A 97 -27.69 10.17 59.40
N ARG A 98 -27.47 10.92 58.32
CA ARG A 98 -28.20 12.15 58.02
C ARG A 98 -28.75 12.03 56.60
N THR A 99 -30.06 12.03 56.49
CA THR A 99 -30.83 12.01 55.25
C THR A 99 -30.73 13.38 54.56
N SER A 100 -29.97 13.47 53.47
CA SER A 100 -30.11 14.56 52.51
C SER A 100 -31.05 14.10 51.39
N GLY A 101 -32.17 14.80 51.22
CA GLY A 101 -33.18 14.55 50.19
C GLY A 101 -32.66 14.66 48.75
N PRO A 102 -33.44 14.20 47.77
CA PRO A 102 -32.99 14.11 46.39
C PRO A 102 -32.79 15.51 45.79
N ALA A 103 -31.58 15.74 45.26
CA ALA A 103 -31.30 16.88 44.40
C ALA A 103 -32.15 16.77 43.11
N PRO A 104 -32.64 17.90 42.55
CA PRO A 104 -33.44 17.87 41.33
C PRO A 104 -32.61 17.33 40.16
N LEU A 105 -33.19 16.36 39.45
CA LEU A 105 -32.64 15.75 38.24
C LEU A 105 -32.36 16.85 37.20
N ARG A 106 -31.08 17.14 36.98
CA ARG A 106 -30.62 17.90 35.82
C ARG A 106 -30.80 17.01 34.59
N PRO A 107 -31.36 17.50 33.47
CA PRO A 107 -31.48 16.68 32.27
C PRO A 107 -30.07 16.25 31.83
N GLU A 108 -29.87 14.93 31.80
CA GLU A 108 -28.73 14.25 31.19
C GLU A 108 -28.64 14.75 29.74
N VAL A 109 -27.64 15.57 29.45
CA VAL A 109 -27.35 15.97 28.08
C VAL A 109 -26.88 14.69 27.40
N ALA A 110 -27.72 14.13 26.55
CA ALA A 110 -27.39 12.94 25.77
C ALA A 110 -26.09 13.23 24.99
N SER A 111 -24.99 12.67 25.47
CA SER A 111 -23.73 12.60 24.76
C SER A 111 -23.98 11.82 23.47
N THR A 112 -24.12 12.53 22.36
CA THR A 112 -24.05 11.91 21.04
C THR A 112 -22.65 11.34 20.89
N GLU A 113 -22.48 10.05 21.14
CA GLU A 113 -21.26 9.36 20.76
C GLU A 113 -21.08 9.53 19.24
N PRO A 114 -19.88 9.94 18.77
CA PRO A 114 -19.64 10.04 17.34
C PRO A 114 -19.87 8.68 16.71
N ALA A 115 -20.59 8.66 15.59
CA ALA A 115 -20.79 7.47 14.78
C ALA A 115 -19.44 6.78 14.53
N SER A 116 -19.39 5.47 14.74
CA SER A 116 -18.19 4.68 14.52
C SER A 116 -17.73 4.85 13.07
N VAL A 117 -16.52 5.37 12.88
CA VAL A 117 -15.90 5.47 11.56
C VAL A 117 -15.67 4.06 11.04
N VAL A 118 -16.53 3.60 10.12
CA VAL A 118 -16.41 2.29 9.48
C VAL A 118 -15.20 2.31 8.53
N ARG A 119 -14.27 1.39 8.75
CA ARG A 119 -13.06 1.18 7.94
C ARG A 119 -13.04 -0.25 7.42
N PRO A 120 -12.52 -0.49 6.21
CA PRO A 120 -12.47 -1.83 5.65
C PRO A 120 -11.52 -2.72 6.43
N ASN A 121 -11.99 -3.92 6.73
CA ASN A 121 -11.15 -4.98 7.25
C ASN A 121 -10.47 -5.70 6.08
N HIS A 122 -9.14 -5.65 6.02
CA HIS A 122 -8.37 -6.28 4.95
C HIS A 122 -8.09 -7.79 5.15
N GLN A 123 -8.77 -8.46 6.10
CA GLN A 123 -8.52 -9.87 6.41
C GLN A 123 -8.91 -10.83 5.27
N SER A 124 -9.98 -10.56 4.52
CA SER A 124 -10.35 -11.37 3.36
C SER A 124 -9.29 -11.27 2.26
N TRP A 125 -8.79 -10.07 2.00
CA TRP A 125 -7.66 -9.84 1.10
C TRP A 125 -6.37 -10.52 1.56
N ASP A 126 -6.04 -10.44 2.85
CA ASP A 126 -4.89 -11.15 3.43
C ASP A 126 -4.99 -12.67 3.22
N ALA A 127 -6.18 -13.24 3.41
CA ALA A 127 -6.41 -14.66 3.21
C ALA A 127 -6.22 -15.09 1.74
N LEU A 128 -6.73 -14.29 0.79
CA LEU A 128 -6.54 -14.55 -0.63
C LEU A 128 -5.05 -14.46 -1.02
N LEU A 129 -4.36 -13.40 -0.59
CA LEU A 129 -2.93 -13.21 -0.83
C LEU A 129 -2.12 -14.40 -0.30
N ARG A 130 -2.39 -14.87 0.92
CA ARG A 130 -1.69 -16.02 1.51
C ARG A 130 -1.97 -17.34 0.79
N THR A 131 -3.10 -17.44 0.12
CA THR A 131 -3.53 -18.65 -0.60
C THR A 131 -2.93 -18.72 -1.99
N TYR A 132 -2.86 -17.56 -2.67
CA TYR A 132 -2.57 -17.47 -4.11
C TYR A 132 -1.23 -16.83 -4.45
N VAL A 133 -0.55 -16.21 -3.49
CA VAL A 133 0.73 -15.54 -3.71
C VAL A 133 1.83 -16.27 -2.93
N SER A 134 2.84 -16.74 -3.66
CA SER A 134 3.98 -17.42 -3.07
C SER A 134 4.80 -16.49 -2.17
N SER A 135 5.70 -17.05 -1.36
CA SER A 135 6.66 -16.25 -0.58
C SER A 135 7.63 -15.44 -1.45
N SER A 136 7.81 -15.81 -2.72
CA SER A 136 8.59 -15.05 -3.70
C SER A 136 7.75 -14.05 -4.51
N GLY A 137 6.45 -13.95 -4.23
CA GLY A 137 5.52 -13.02 -4.88
C GLY A 137 5.03 -13.45 -6.27
N ARG A 138 5.15 -14.74 -6.62
CA ARG A 138 4.50 -15.32 -7.82
C ARG A 138 3.04 -15.56 -7.54
N VAL A 139 2.17 -15.23 -8.48
CA VAL A 139 0.71 -15.30 -8.32
C VAL A 139 0.13 -16.48 -9.10
N ASP A 140 -0.56 -17.38 -8.40
CA ASP A 140 -1.25 -18.51 -9.01
C ASP A 140 -2.62 -18.07 -9.57
N TYR A 141 -2.59 -17.27 -10.64
CA TYR A 141 -3.80 -16.74 -11.29
C TYR A 141 -4.75 -17.86 -11.75
N ARG A 142 -4.20 -18.97 -12.26
CA ARG A 142 -5.00 -20.13 -12.71
C ARG A 142 -5.85 -20.69 -11.59
N ARG A 143 -5.27 -20.87 -10.40
CA ARG A 143 -6.02 -21.38 -9.25
C ARG A 143 -6.95 -20.30 -8.67
N TRP A 144 -6.51 -19.04 -8.67
CA TRP A 144 -7.28 -17.93 -8.11
C TRP A 144 -8.56 -17.64 -8.92
N GLN A 145 -8.60 -17.93 -10.23
CA GLN A 145 -9.83 -17.80 -11.03
C GLN A 145 -11.04 -18.51 -10.41
N ALA A 146 -10.84 -19.63 -9.71
CA ALA A 146 -11.93 -20.37 -9.07
C ALA A 146 -12.55 -19.65 -7.86
N ASP A 147 -11.82 -18.71 -7.24
CA ASP A 147 -12.20 -17.96 -6.05
C ASP A 147 -12.39 -16.46 -6.34
N MET A 148 -12.64 -16.11 -7.61
CA MET A 148 -12.80 -14.72 -8.05
C MET A 148 -13.93 -13.99 -7.31
N ASP A 149 -15.02 -14.67 -6.98
CA ASP A 149 -16.14 -14.09 -6.20
C ASP A 149 -15.71 -13.60 -4.81
N GLN A 150 -14.71 -14.25 -4.20
CA GLN A 150 -14.17 -13.81 -2.90
C GLN A 150 -13.35 -12.52 -3.04
N LEU A 151 -12.64 -12.36 -4.15
CA LEU A 151 -11.95 -11.11 -4.47
C LEU A 151 -12.98 -10.00 -4.73
N ASP A 152 -14.03 -10.28 -5.50
CA ASP A 152 -15.08 -9.32 -5.82
C ASP A 152 -15.79 -8.81 -4.56
N THR A 153 -16.06 -9.70 -3.61
CA THR A 153 -16.61 -9.32 -2.29
C THR A 153 -15.70 -8.33 -1.54
N TYR A 154 -14.39 -8.55 -1.59
CA TYR A 154 -13.42 -7.63 -0.97
C TYR A 154 -13.37 -6.28 -1.70
N LEU A 155 -13.37 -6.30 -3.04
CA LEU A 155 -13.37 -5.08 -3.85
C LEU A 155 -14.63 -4.27 -3.62
N GLU A 156 -15.80 -4.90 -3.52
CA GLU A 156 -17.06 -4.24 -3.17
C GLU A 156 -16.98 -3.57 -1.80
N THR A 157 -16.33 -4.22 -0.83
CA THR A 157 -16.07 -3.60 0.49
C THR A 157 -15.24 -2.33 0.36
N LEU A 158 -14.17 -2.34 -0.46
CA LEU A 158 -13.37 -1.14 -0.72
C LEU A 158 -14.21 -0.07 -1.43
N SER A 159 -14.99 -0.45 -2.44
CA SER A 159 -15.83 0.45 -3.22
C SER A 159 -16.83 1.21 -2.34
N GLN A 160 -17.47 0.52 -1.39
CA GLN A 160 -18.45 1.10 -0.48
C GLN A 160 -17.81 1.89 0.69
N GLN A 161 -16.58 1.56 1.08
CA GLN A 161 -15.89 2.13 2.24
C GLN A 161 -14.69 2.99 1.82
N ALA A 162 -14.95 4.01 1.00
CA ALA A 162 -13.93 4.94 0.51
C ALA A 162 -13.27 5.75 1.67
N PRO A 163 -11.97 6.08 1.57
CA PRO A 163 -11.27 6.83 2.61
C PRO A 163 -11.89 8.18 2.90
N GLN A 164 -12.16 8.46 4.18
CA GLN A 164 -12.75 9.72 4.63
C GLN A 164 -11.67 10.72 5.04
N LYS A 165 -12.04 12.01 5.09
CA LYS A 165 -11.10 13.12 5.39
C LYS A 165 -10.46 13.02 6.77
N ASP A 166 -11.16 12.45 7.74
CA ASP A 166 -10.75 12.30 9.14
C ASP A 166 -9.95 11.01 9.40
N TRP A 167 -9.76 10.15 8.40
CA TRP A 167 -8.96 8.94 8.56
C TRP A 167 -7.47 9.28 8.79
N PRO A 168 -6.80 8.58 9.72
CA PRO A 168 -5.36 8.67 9.87
C PRO A 168 -4.62 8.40 8.57
N ALA A 169 -3.54 9.13 8.30
CA ALA A 169 -2.77 8.97 7.07
C ALA A 169 -2.30 7.53 6.81
N ALA A 170 -1.97 6.78 7.88
CA ALA A 170 -1.59 5.37 7.79
C ALA A 170 -2.74 4.45 7.30
N GLU A 171 -3.98 4.72 7.71
CA GLU A 171 -5.16 3.98 7.22
C GLU A 171 -5.39 4.28 5.74
N VAL A 172 -5.28 5.55 5.35
CA VAL A 172 -5.44 5.95 3.96
C VAL A 172 -4.34 5.34 3.07
N LYS A 173 -3.08 5.31 3.54
CA LYS A 173 -1.96 4.70 2.82
C LYS A 173 -2.20 3.20 2.62
N ALA A 174 -2.54 2.49 3.69
CA ALA A 174 -2.83 1.06 3.65
C ALA A 174 -3.98 0.74 2.69
N TYR A 175 -5.07 1.50 2.76
CA TYR A 175 -6.23 1.36 1.88
C TYR A 175 -5.82 1.43 0.41
N TRP A 176 -5.11 2.49 0.00
CA TRP A 176 -4.80 2.72 -1.42
C TRP A 176 -3.77 1.73 -1.98
N ILE A 177 -2.80 1.29 -1.15
CA ILE A 177 -1.87 0.22 -1.55
C ILE A 177 -2.64 -1.08 -1.79
N ASN A 178 -3.54 -1.44 -0.88
CA ASN A 178 -4.35 -2.65 -1.05
C ASN A 178 -5.32 -2.54 -2.24
N ALA A 179 -5.94 -1.38 -2.44
CA ALA A 179 -6.83 -1.14 -3.57
C ALA A 179 -6.10 -1.31 -4.90
N TYR A 180 -4.95 -0.66 -5.09
CA TYR A 180 -4.14 -0.83 -6.30
C TYR A 180 -3.83 -2.31 -6.56
N ASN A 181 -3.29 -3.01 -5.58
CA ASN A 181 -2.89 -4.41 -5.75
C ASN A 181 -4.08 -5.33 -6.05
N ALA A 182 -5.19 -5.17 -5.34
CA ALA A 182 -6.37 -6.01 -5.52
C ALA A 182 -7.04 -5.77 -6.88
N PHE A 183 -7.17 -4.50 -7.31
CA PHE A 183 -7.71 -4.18 -8.63
C PHE A 183 -6.76 -4.58 -9.77
N THR A 184 -5.44 -4.55 -9.58
CA THR A 184 -4.49 -5.13 -10.55
C THR A 184 -4.70 -6.64 -10.69
N VAL A 185 -4.84 -7.37 -9.58
CA VAL A 185 -5.13 -8.81 -9.62
C VAL A 185 -6.46 -9.09 -10.32
N LYS A 186 -7.51 -8.32 -10.01
CA LYS A 186 -8.82 -8.43 -10.67
C LYS A 186 -8.73 -8.24 -12.18
N LEU A 187 -8.00 -7.21 -12.63
CA LEU A 187 -7.78 -6.96 -14.06
C LEU A 187 -7.12 -8.16 -14.75
N VAL A 188 -6.11 -8.77 -14.11
CA VAL A 188 -5.47 -9.96 -14.66
C VAL A 188 -6.44 -11.15 -14.70
N LEU A 189 -7.17 -11.41 -13.60
CA LEU A 189 -8.08 -12.56 -13.50
C LEU A 189 -9.22 -12.50 -14.53
N GLU A 190 -9.77 -11.32 -14.78
CA GLU A 190 -10.80 -11.09 -15.81
C GLU A 190 -10.34 -11.39 -17.23
N ASN A 191 -9.02 -11.37 -17.46
CA ASN A 191 -8.42 -11.54 -18.77
C ASN A 191 -7.53 -12.80 -18.86
N TYR A 192 -7.53 -13.65 -17.82
CA TYR A 192 -6.68 -14.84 -17.78
C TYR A 192 -7.30 -16.00 -18.60
N PRO A 193 -6.52 -16.77 -19.39
CA PRO A 193 -5.06 -16.77 -19.49
C PRO A 193 -4.49 -15.60 -20.30
N LEU A 194 -3.44 -14.98 -19.76
CA LEU A 194 -2.78 -13.79 -20.30
C LEU A 194 -1.25 -14.00 -20.28
N GLN A 195 -0.54 -13.59 -21.34
CA GLN A 195 0.93 -13.70 -21.37
C GLN A 195 1.60 -12.47 -20.77
N SER A 196 1.09 -11.28 -21.10
CA SER A 196 1.52 -10.01 -20.50
C SER A 196 0.30 -9.16 -20.18
N ILE A 197 0.33 -8.45 -19.06
CA ILE A 197 -0.68 -7.42 -18.79
C ILE A 197 -0.72 -6.35 -19.90
N ARG A 198 0.39 -6.12 -20.62
CA ARG A 198 0.45 -5.20 -21.77
C ARG A 198 -0.30 -5.68 -23.01
N ASP A 199 -0.78 -6.92 -23.04
CA ASP A 199 -1.62 -7.38 -24.15
C ASP A 199 -3.01 -6.73 -24.10
N LEU A 200 -3.36 -6.07 -22.98
CA LEU A 200 -4.62 -5.37 -22.74
C LEU A 200 -4.53 -3.89 -23.14
N ASP A 201 -5.67 -3.31 -23.50
CA ASP A 201 -5.86 -1.86 -23.70
C ASP A 201 -4.77 -1.18 -24.56
N GLY A 202 -4.35 -1.85 -25.64
CA GLY A 202 -3.31 -1.35 -26.55
C GLY A 202 -1.96 -1.09 -25.88
N GLY A 203 -1.62 -1.85 -24.84
CA GLY A 203 -0.37 -1.70 -24.10
C GLY A 203 -0.42 -0.76 -22.90
N ASN A 204 -1.59 -0.19 -22.58
CA ASN A 204 -1.76 0.77 -21.48
C ASN A 204 -2.95 0.42 -20.54
N PRO A 205 -3.00 -0.81 -19.99
CA PRO A 205 -4.09 -1.25 -19.10
C PRO A 205 -4.31 -0.37 -17.88
N TRP A 206 -3.24 0.24 -17.36
CA TRP A 206 -3.30 1.07 -16.15
C TRP A 206 -3.99 2.42 -16.36
N ASP A 207 -4.20 2.86 -17.61
CA ASP A 207 -4.91 4.10 -17.94
C ASP A 207 -6.44 3.91 -18.00
N ARG A 208 -6.92 2.67 -18.14
CA ARG A 208 -8.34 2.38 -18.18
C ARG A 208 -9.02 2.78 -16.87
N LYS A 209 -10.07 3.61 -16.95
CA LYS A 209 -10.91 3.96 -15.80
C LYS A 209 -12.05 2.96 -15.67
N TRP A 210 -12.04 2.20 -14.58
CA TRP A 210 -13.07 1.18 -14.30
C TRP A 210 -13.19 0.84 -12.80
N ILE A 211 -12.32 1.42 -11.95
CA ILE A 211 -12.28 1.14 -10.52
C ILE A 211 -13.22 2.10 -9.81
N GLU A 212 -14.37 1.61 -9.36
CA GLU A 212 -15.36 2.42 -8.65
C GLU A 212 -15.06 2.42 -7.15
N ILE A 213 -14.79 3.59 -6.57
CA ILE A 213 -14.57 3.78 -5.13
C ILE A 213 -15.29 5.04 -4.68
N GLY A 214 -16.29 4.88 -3.81
CA GLY A 214 -17.25 5.94 -3.48
C GLY A 214 -17.94 6.44 -4.75
N ASP A 215 -18.07 7.76 -4.89
CA ASP A 215 -18.71 8.40 -6.06
C ASP A 215 -17.76 8.61 -7.25
N ASN A 216 -16.57 8.01 -7.24
CA ASN A 216 -15.52 8.28 -8.23
C ASN A 216 -15.10 7.00 -8.95
N THR A 217 -14.76 7.16 -10.23
CA THR A 217 -14.16 6.10 -11.06
C THR A 217 -12.70 6.42 -11.33
N TYR A 218 -11.82 5.48 -10.98
CA TYR A 218 -10.37 5.60 -11.09
C TYR A 218 -9.79 4.64 -12.12
N SER A 219 -8.60 4.96 -12.60
CA SER A 219 -7.66 3.99 -13.18
C SER A 219 -6.57 3.62 -12.16
N LEU A 220 -5.82 2.55 -12.42
CA LEU A 220 -4.65 2.18 -11.59
C LEU A 220 -3.62 3.31 -11.56
N ASN A 221 -3.39 3.96 -12.71
CA ASN A 221 -2.50 5.12 -12.80
C ASN A 221 -2.99 6.31 -11.96
N GLN A 222 -4.29 6.54 -11.85
CA GLN A 222 -4.78 7.60 -10.95
C GLN A 222 -4.53 7.26 -9.48
N ILE A 223 -4.75 6.00 -9.07
CA ILE A 223 -4.45 5.56 -7.70
C ILE A 223 -2.96 5.76 -7.38
N GLU A 224 -2.07 5.40 -8.30
CA GLU A 224 -0.62 5.54 -8.11
C GLU A 224 -0.17 7.01 -8.18
N HIS A 225 -0.41 7.67 -9.31
CA HIS A 225 0.19 8.96 -9.66
C HIS A 225 -0.55 10.17 -9.09
N GLN A 226 -1.86 10.07 -8.82
CA GLN A 226 -2.67 11.20 -8.34
C GLN A 226 -3.00 11.08 -6.85
N ILE A 227 -2.89 9.88 -6.27
CA ILE A 227 -3.19 9.64 -4.85
C ILE A 227 -1.95 9.22 -4.09
N LEU A 228 -1.38 8.04 -4.35
CA LEU A 228 -0.31 7.48 -3.53
C LEU A 228 0.97 8.32 -3.56
N ARG A 229 1.54 8.53 -4.76
CA ARG A 229 2.81 9.23 -4.94
C ARG A 229 2.78 10.68 -4.40
N PRO A 230 1.86 11.57 -4.83
CA PRO A 230 1.89 12.97 -4.43
C PRO A 230 1.47 13.20 -2.97
N ARG A 231 0.57 12.36 -2.43
CA ARG A 231 0.07 12.52 -1.06
C ARG A 231 1.09 12.10 -0.01
N PHE A 232 1.79 10.99 -0.25
CA PHE A 232 2.68 10.40 0.76
C PHE A 232 4.15 10.72 0.53
N ARG A 233 4.56 11.02 -0.71
CA ARG A 233 5.96 11.32 -1.08
C ARG A 233 6.95 10.31 -0.48
N ASP A 234 6.57 9.05 -0.56
CA ASP A 234 7.27 7.92 0.04
C ASP A 234 7.66 6.95 -1.08
N ALA A 235 8.91 7.02 -1.53
CA ALA A 235 9.43 6.23 -2.64
C ALA A 235 9.29 4.71 -2.43
N ARG A 236 9.16 4.28 -1.16
CA ARG A 236 8.98 2.87 -0.81
C ARG A 236 7.66 2.28 -1.34
N ILE A 237 6.69 3.14 -1.70
CA ILE A 237 5.41 2.71 -2.30
C ILE A 237 5.64 1.91 -3.59
N HIS A 238 6.68 2.22 -4.37
CA HIS A 238 7.03 1.49 -5.59
C HIS A 238 7.26 0.00 -5.36
N PHE A 239 7.73 -0.39 -4.16
CA PHE A 239 7.96 -1.78 -3.78
C PHE A 239 6.76 -2.43 -3.09
N ALA A 240 5.70 -1.67 -2.84
CA ALA A 240 4.48 -2.12 -2.17
C ALA A 240 3.32 -2.34 -3.13
N ILE A 241 3.39 -1.75 -4.33
CA ILE A 241 2.41 -1.95 -5.40
C ILE A 241 3.00 -2.80 -6.52
N ASN A 242 2.20 -3.70 -7.08
CA ASN A 242 2.62 -4.62 -8.14
C ASN A 242 1.76 -4.41 -9.39
N CYS A 243 2.44 -4.20 -10.53
CA CYS A 243 1.83 -3.96 -11.83
C CYS A 243 1.58 -5.26 -12.65
N ALA A 244 1.68 -6.44 -12.03
CA ALA A 244 1.58 -7.77 -12.63
C ALA A 244 2.66 -8.20 -13.65
N ALA A 245 3.70 -7.39 -13.87
CA ALA A 245 4.84 -7.81 -14.71
C ALA A 245 5.88 -8.60 -13.90
N ALA A 246 6.62 -9.49 -14.56
CA ALA A 246 7.65 -10.33 -13.97
C ALA A 246 8.81 -9.53 -13.38
N SER A 247 9.17 -8.40 -14.00
CA SER A 247 10.18 -7.45 -13.47
C SER A 247 9.62 -6.44 -12.47
N CYS A 248 8.31 -6.46 -12.19
CA CYS A 248 7.70 -5.58 -11.19
C CYS A 248 8.09 -6.04 -9.77
N PRO A 249 8.18 -5.14 -8.78
CA PRO A 249 8.36 -5.56 -7.39
C PRO A 249 7.35 -6.63 -6.99
N PRO A 250 7.79 -7.72 -6.32
CA PRO A 250 6.91 -8.86 -6.06
C PRO A 250 5.66 -8.47 -5.28
N LEU A 251 4.50 -9.01 -5.67
CA LEU A 251 3.28 -8.85 -4.89
C LEU A 251 3.49 -9.50 -3.52
N PHE A 252 3.36 -8.73 -2.44
CA PHE A 252 3.53 -9.27 -1.10
C PHE A 252 2.31 -10.10 -0.69
N ASN A 253 2.54 -11.25 -0.06
CA ASN A 253 1.49 -12.20 0.30
C ASN A 253 0.73 -11.85 1.60
N ARG A 254 0.69 -10.57 1.97
CA ARG A 254 -0.07 -10.05 3.12
C ARG A 254 -0.67 -8.70 2.80
N ALA A 255 -1.83 -8.44 3.39
CA ALA A 255 -2.47 -7.14 3.27
C ALA A 255 -1.77 -6.08 4.12
N PHE A 256 -1.81 -4.83 3.64
CA PHE A 256 -1.38 -3.68 4.39
C PHE A 256 -2.47 -3.25 5.38
N THR A 257 -2.06 -2.80 6.56
CA THR A 257 -2.91 -2.23 7.60
C THR A 257 -2.20 -1.00 8.17
N ALA A 258 -2.92 -0.10 8.83
CA ALA A 258 -2.28 1.05 9.48
C ALA A 258 -1.17 0.65 10.47
N SER A 259 -1.28 -0.51 11.12
CA SER A 259 -0.30 -0.97 12.11
C SER A 259 0.93 -1.66 11.51
N ASN A 260 0.86 -2.15 10.27
CA ASN A 260 1.97 -2.87 9.64
C ASN A 260 2.66 -2.10 8.50
N THR A 261 2.01 -1.07 7.94
CA THR A 261 2.42 -0.46 6.66
C THR A 261 3.86 0.04 6.68
N GLU A 262 4.25 0.84 7.68
CA GLU A 262 5.61 1.40 7.73
C GLU A 262 6.71 0.34 7.82
N ARG A 263 6.47 -0.72 8.59
CA ARG A 263 7.39 -1.85 8.67
C ARG A 263 7.48 -2.60 7.34
N LEU A 264 6.34 -2.87 6.70
CA LEU A 264 6.30 -3.57 5.43
C LEU A 264 6.95 -2.77 4.31
N LEU A 265 6.73 -1.45 4.25
CA LEU A 265 7.39 -0.58 3.27
C LEU A 265 8.91 -0.70 3.33
N THR A 266 9.50 -0.57 4.53
CA THR A 266 10.95 -0.75 4.71
C THR A 266 11.40 -2.17 4.35
N GLN A 267 10.70 -3.18 4.87
CA GLN A 267 11.05 -4.58 4.64
C GLN A 267 11.04 -4.94 3.14
N LEU A 268 10.02 -4.50 2.40
CA LEU A 268 9.89 -4.78 0.96
C LEU A 268 10.92 -4.01 0.14
N THR A 269 11.25 -2.79 0.54
CA THR A 269 12.32 -1.99 -0.10
C THR A 269 13.67 -2.68 0.04
N GLU A 270 14.04 -3.07 1.26
CA GLU A 270 15.27 -3.82 1.53
C GLU A 270 15.28 -5.16 0.78
N ALA A 271 14.16 -5.89 0.80
CA ALA A 271 14.06 -7.18 0.12
C ALA A 271 14.23 -7.02 -1.40
N PHE A 272 13.64 -6.01 -2.02
CA PHE A 272 13.73 -5.77 -3.46
C PHE A 272 15.15 -5.34 -3.86
N ILE A 273 15.71 -4.32 -3.21
CA ILE A 273 17.04 -3.77 -3.53
C ILE A 273 18.12 -4.86 -3.42
N ASN A 274 18.01 -5.75 -2.44
CA ASN A 274 18.98 -6.82 -2.20
C ASN A 274 18.68 -8.13 -2.97
N ASN A 275 17.70 -8.14 -3.87
CA ASN A 275 17.34 -9.34 -4.62
C ASN A 275 18.14 -9.44 -5.93
N PRO A 276 18.98 -10.49 -6.11
CA PRO A 276 19.85 -10.64 -7.28
C PRO A 276 19.11 -10.82 -8.60
N VAL A 277 17.82 -11.19 -8.57
CA VAL A 277 16.98 -11.27 -9.77
C VAL A 277 16.74 -9.88 -10.35
N TYR A 278 16.54 -8.88 -9.50
CA TYR A 278 16.19 -7.53 -9.92
C TYR A 278 17.38 -6.57 -9.93
N ASN A 279 18.40 -6.83 -9.11
CA ASN A 279 19.49 -5.89 -8.88
C ASN A 279 20.82 -6.61 -8.68
N THR A 280 21.88 -6.04 -9.23
CA THR A 280 23.27 -6.46 -8.99
C THR A 280 23.99 -5.26 -8.39
N ILE A 281 24.27 -5.30 -7.09
CA ILE A 281 24.89 -4.20 -6.34
C ILE A 281 26.15 -4.70 -5.65
N THR A 282 27.28 -4.11 -6.03
CA THR A 282 28.60 -4.24 -5.39
C THR A 282 29.24 -2.86 -5.29
N GLU A 283 30.44 -2.78 -4.72
CA GLU A 283 31.19 -1.52 -4.67
C GLU A 283 31.51 -0.99 -6.07
N GLU A 284 31.82 -1.86 -7.03
CA GLU A 284 32.33 -1.53 -8.38
C GLU A 284 31.29 -1.71 -9.51
N GLN A 285 30.15 -2.33 -9.21
CA GLN A 285 29.08 -2.59 -10.18
C GLN A 285 27.71 -2.31 -9.57
N ALA A 286 26.89 -1.52 -10.25
CA ALA A 286 25.49 -1.31 -9.90
C ALA A 286 24.61 -1.40 -11.14
N GLU A 287 23.96 -2.54 -11.35
CA GLU A 287 22.96 -2.74 -12.40
C GLU A 287 21.61 -3.05 -11.73
N VAL A 288 20.69 -2.09 -11.72
CA VAL A 288 19.45 -2.14 -10.93
C VAL A 288 18.21 -2.21 -11.80
N SER A 289 17.06 -2.49 -11.21
CA SER A 289 15.78 -2.55 -11.94
C SER A 289 15.46 -1.24 -12.67
N LYS A 290 14.83 -1.37 -13.84
CA LYS A 290 14.35 -0.24 -14.67
C LYS A 290 13.41 0.71 -13.94
N ILE A 291 12.75 0.28 -12.86
CA ILE A 291 11.88 1.15 -12.05
C ILE A 291 12.64 2.34 -11.44
N PHE A 292 13.92 2.17 -11.13
CA PHE A 292 14.76 3.26 -10.61
C PHE A 292 15.02 4.36 -11.65
N GLU A 293 14.93 4.03 -12.93
CA GLU A 293 14.99 5.00 -14.03
C GLU A 293 13.64 5.67 -14.26
N TRP A 294 12.56 4.90 -14.35
CA TRP A 294 11.22 5.43 -14.66
C TRP A 294 10.67 6.35 -13.57
N TYR A 295 11.00 6.08 -12.31
CA TYR A 295 10.55 6.85 -11.15
C TYR A 295 11.71 7.60 -10.48
N ALA A 296 12.76 7.96 -11.22
CA ALA A 296 13.97 8.60 -10.69
C ALA A 296 13.67 9.81 -9.79
N GLU A 297 12.67 10.62 -10.13
CA GLU A 297 12.25 11.80 -9.36
C GLU A 297 11.83 11.47 -7.92
N ASP A 298 11.23 10.29 -7.69
CA ASP A 298 10.75 9.90 -6.37
C ASP A 298 11.89 9.43 -5.47
N PHE A 299 12.97 8.90 -6.05
CA PHE A 299 14.12 8.36 -5.31
C PHE A 299 15.15 9.43 -4.92
N GLY A 300 15.12 10.61 -5.54
CA GLY A 300 16.11 11.66 -5.29
C GLY A 300 17.50 11.27 -5.78
N ASP A 301 18.53 11.40 -4.94
CA ASP A 301 19.85 10.89 -5.27
C ASP A 301 19.85 9.36 -5.24
N LEU A 302 19.80 8.73 -6.41
CA LEU A 302 19.61 7.29 -6.55
C LEU A 302 20.68 6.48 -5.82
N ARG A 303 21.96 6.90 -5.86
CA ARG A 303 23.04 6.19 -5.16
C ARG A 303 22.81 6.22 -3.65
N SER A 304 22.53 7.39 -3.09
CA SER A 304 22.25 7.55 -1.66
C SER A 304 21.03 6.73 -1.24
N TYR A 305 19.97 6.76 -2.05
CA TYR A 305 18.76 5.97 -1.81
C TYR A 305 19.05 4.47 -1.78
N LEU A 306 19.76 3.94 -2.79
CA LEU A 306 20.13 2.53 -2.84
C LEU A 306 21.03 2.13 -1.66
N ASN A 307 22.04 2.94 -1.33
CA ASN A 307 22.95 2.68 -0.21
C ASN A 307 22.26 2.73 1.16
N GLN A 308 21.09 3.39 1.27
CA GLN A 308 20.30 3.37 2.50
C GLN A 308 19.73 1.98 2.83
N TYR A 309 19.43 1.17 1.81
CA TYR A 309 18.73 -0.11 1.96
C TYR A 309 19.53 -1.33 1.47
N SER A 310 20.60 -1.10 0.70
CA SER A 310 21.49 -2.15 0.21
C SER A 310 22.39 -2.68 1.33
N ARG A 311 22.71 -3.98 1.29
CA ARG A 311 23.70 -4.63 2.16
C ARG A 311 25.15 -4.26 1.80
N THR A 312 25.36 -3.76 0.59
CA THR A 312 26.66 -3.35 0.08
C THR A 312 26.55 -1.95 -0.49
N ASN A 313 27.45 -1.06 -0.09
CA ASN A 313 27.47 0.29 -0.63
C ASN A 313 28.03 0.27 -2.04
N ILE A 314 27.34 0.96 -2.93
CA ILE A 314 27.84 1.30 -4.25
C ILE A 314 28.89 2.41 -4.08
N GLY A 315 30.08 2.19 -4.64
CA GLY A 315 31.19 3.16 -4.61
C GLY A 315 30.81 4.50 -5.26
N PRO A 316 31.49 5.60 -4.91
CA PRO A 316 31.14 6.95 -5.38
C PRO A 316 31.21 7.10 -6.90
N ASP A 317 32.20 6.45 -7.53
CA ASP A 317 32.47 6.54 -8.97
C ASP A 317 31.80 5.42 -9.79
N THR A 318 31.13 4.48 -9.14
CA THR A 318 30.54 3.31 -9.79
C THR A 318 29.29 3.70 -10.57
N PRO A 319 29.25 3.57 -11.90
CA PRO A 319 28.07 3.93 -12.67
C PRO A 319 26.87 3.05 -12.28
N ILE A 320 25.69 3.66 -12.19
CA ILE A 320 24.43 2.93 -12.00
C ILE A 320 23.79 2.76 -13.37
N THR A 321 23.62 1.50 -13.78
CA THR A 321 22.95 1.10 -15.02
C THR A 321 21.64 0.38 -14.72
N PHE A 322 20.81 0.18 -15.75
CA PHE A 322 19.46 -0.38 -15.58
C PHE A 322 19.27 -1.66 -16.38
N LYS A 323 18.74 -2.70 -15.73
CA LYS A 323 18.38 -3.98 -16.36
C LYS A 323 17.23 -3.81 -17.36
N ALA A 324 17.16 -4.70 -18.34
CA ALA A 324 15.98 -4.84 -19.19
C ALA A 324 14.75 -5.22 -18.35
N TYR A 325 13.56 -4.81 -18.79
CA TYR A 325 12.31 -5.05 -18.07
C TYR A 325 11.47 -6.11 -18.77
N ASP A 326 11.23 -7.22 -18.07
CA ASP A 326 10.39 -8.32 -18.52
C ASP A 326 8.91 -8.05 -18.19
N TRP A 327 8.11 -7.94 -19.24
CA TRP A 327 6.67 -7.70 -19.20
C TRP A 327 5.83 -8.99 -19.15
N ALA A 328 6.44 -10.17 -19.15
CA ALA A 328 5.72 -11.42 -18.91
C ALA A 328 4.94 -11.33 -17.59
N LEU A 329 3.80 -12.02 -17.49
CA LEU A 329 2.99 -12.03 -16.29
C LEU A 329 3.78 -12.61 -15.10
N ASN A 330 3.62 -12.04 -13.90
CA ASN A 330 4.23 -12.51 -12.65
C ASN A 330 3.59 -13.79 -12.06
N ALA A 331 3.30 -14.75 -12.92
CA ALA A 331 2.70 -16.04 -12.59
C ALA A 331 3.74 -17.12 -12.28
#